data_AF-A0A931AUN8-F1
#
_entry.id   AF-A0A931AUN8-F1
#
_cell.length_a   1.000
_cell.length_b   1.000
_cell.length_c   1.000
_cell.angle_alpha   90.00
_cell.angle_beta   90.00
_cell.angle_gamma   90.00
#
_symmetry.space_group_name_H-M   'P 1'
#
loop_
_entity.id
_entity.type
_entity.pdbx_description
1 polymer ?
#
loop_
_entity_poly.entity_id
_entity_poly.type
_entity_poly.pdbx_seq_one_letter_code
_entity_poly.pdbx_strand_id
1 'polypeptide(L)'
;MILAKVTGPLMSIGASGKFANLVNYKWKEFDIVRSYVSSNPSNTEKQKENRDLFGAASKYYNLLTDYDREAWNRIAGRGVTGHNVLTKLARNSLKETGDFALVHNLYIDNLVPEKARINFNVTADIDLKLTLTDIKNDKIKTYSLKARKNQLNSFTLSNLNSESEYSFIFESEKILSNFSGKLIQAGDITTGDFFINYGLLCINKTGEEKLIYQKIELDNDTINENNPVKLKYQGFKTFDKFYLYRFSNNLGLNEGLIAKAIPPQIVFNDSGAKAIKKFPGIESNEKIITGSSGLYRFESF
;
A
#
# COMPACT_ATOMS: atom_id res chain seq x y z
N MET A 1 -29.55 -33.41 10.09
CA MET A 1 -30.47 -32.28 9.86
C MET A 1 -29.79 -31.03 10.41
N ILE A 2 -29.37 -30.09 9.56
CA ILE A 2 -28.60 -28.91 10.01
C ILE A 2 -29.56 -27.72 9.98
N LEU A 3 -29.87 -27.16 11.16
CA LEU A 3 -30.67 -25.95 11.29
C LEU A 3 -29.88 -24.73 10.79
N ALA A 4 -30.49 -23.92 9.92
CA ALA A 4 -29.95 -22.64 9.50
C ALA A 4 -30.07 -21.63 10.65
N LYS A 5 -28.93 -21.11 11.13
CA LYS A 5 -28.88 -20.05 12.12
C LYS A 5 -29.04 -18.69 11.42
N VAL A 6 -30.12 -17.99 11.72
CA VAL A 6 -30.38 -16.63 11.23
C VAL A 6 -29.54 -15.65 12.07
N THR A 7 -28.59 -14.96 11.46
CA THR A 7 -27.76 -13.93 12.11
C THR A 7 -28.05 -12.56 11.49
N GLY A 8 -29.24 -12.01 11.79
CA GLY A 8 -29.67 -10.66 11.44
C GLY A 8 -30.99 -10.30 12.14
N PRO A 9 -31.29 -9.00 12.36
CA PRO A 9 -32.51 -8.59 13.06
C PRO A 9 -33.75 -9.05 12.28
N LEU A 10 -34.69 -9.69 13.00
CA LEU A 10 -35.83 -10.44 12.44
C LEU A 10 -36.77 -9.64 11.50
N MET A 11 -36.63 -8.31 11.43
CA MET A 11 -37.60 -7.41 10.78
C MET A 11 -37.12 -6.75 9.49
N SER A 12 -35.94 -7.08 8.95
CA SER A 12 -35.42 -6.40 7.74
C SER A 12 -34.78 -7.30 6.68
N ILE A 13 -34.88 -8.63 6.80
CA ILE A 13 -34.40 -9.57 5.78
C ILE A 13 -35.60 -10.30 5.20
N GLY A 14 -36.07 -9.85 4.03
CA GLY A 14 -36.97 -10.64 3.20
C GLY A 14 -36.30 -11.97 2.88
N ALA A 15 -36.88 -13.07 3.34
CA ALA A 15 -36.36 -14.41 3.10
C ALA A 15 -36.28 -14.66 1.60
N SER A 16 -35.10 -15.01 1.08
CA SER A 16 -34.97 -15.52 -0.27
C SER A 16 -34.14 -16.81 -0.25
N GLY A 17 -34.66 -17.82 -0.96
CA GLY A 17 -34.26 -19.21 -0.84
C GLY A 17 -32.83 -19.49 -1.29
N LYS A 18 -32.28 -20.60 -0.78
CA LYS A 18 -31.02 -21.19 -1.23
C LYS A 18 -31.26 -21.95 -2.54
N PHE A 19 -30.63 -21.52 -3.63
CA PHE A 19 -30.52 -22.34 -4.84
C PHE A 19 -29.04 -22.72 -4.99
N ALA A 20 -28.73 -24.01 -4.81
CA ALA A 20 -27.36 -24.53 -4.77
C ALA A 20 -26.45 -23.80 -3.74
N ASN A 21 -25.22 -23.44 -4.13
CA ASN A 21 -24.28 -22.66 -3.32
C ASN A 21 -24.45 -21.15 -3.55
N LEU A 22 -25.65 -20.65 -3.83
CA LEU A 22 -25.90 -19.21 -4.00
C LEU A 22 -26.93 -18.74 -2.97
N VAL A 23 -26.65 -17.58 -2.37
CA VAL A 23 -27.55 -16.88 -1.46
C VAL A 23 -27.97 -15.60 -2.12
N ASN A 24 -29.27 -15.48 -2.35
CA ASN A 24 -29.92 -14.25 -2.77
C ASN A 24 -30.26 -13.44 -1.51
N TYR A 25 -30.09 -12.12 -1.55
CA TYR A 25 -30.59 -11.24 -0.51
C TYR A 25 -30.78 -9.83 -1.05
N LYS A 26 -31.71 -9.08 -0.44
CA LYS A 26 -31.90 -7.66 -0.72
C LYS A 26 -31.01 -6.82 0.18
N TRP A 27 -30.25 -5.89 -0.41
CA TRP A 27 -29.46 -4.90 0.31
C TRP A 27 -29.64 -3.53 -0.31
N LYS A 28 -30.17 -2.58 0.49
CA LYS A 28 -30.44 -1.19 0.04
C LYS A 28 -31.15 -1.13 -1.33
N GLU A 29 -32.26 -1.87 -1.45
CA GLU A 29 -33.09 -1.99 -2.67
C GLU A 29 -32.49 -2.81 -3.83
N PHE A 30 -31.25 -3.29 -3.72
CA PHE A 30 -30.64 -4.13 -4.73
C PHE A 30 -30.80 -5.62 -4.40
N ASP A 31 -31.15 -6.43 -5.41
CA ASP A 31 -31.07 -7.88 -5.35
C ASP A 31 -29.64 -8.34 -5.64
N ILE A 32 -28.98 -8.93 -4.64
CA ILE A 32 -27.58 -9.36 -4.73
C ILE A 32 -27.52 -10.89 -4.59
N VAL A 33 -26.73 -11.51 -5.48
CA VAL A 33 -26.43 -12.95 -5.46
C VAL A 33 -24.98 -13.14 -5.03
N ARG A 34 -24.74 -13.95 -3.99
CA ARG A 34 -23.37 -14.31 -3.56
C ARG A 34 -23.19 -15.81 -3.41
N SER A 35 -21.97 -16.30 -3.66
CA SER A 35 -21.61 -17.68 -3.34
C SER A 35 -21.73 -17.96 -1.84
N TYR A 36 -22.32 -19.10 -1.50
CA TYR A 36 -22.41 -19.65 -0.16
C TYR A 36 -21.02 -20.15 0.22
N VAL A 37 -20.26 -19.24 0.84
CA VAL A 37 -19.00 -19.60 1.49
C VAL A 37 -19.36 -20.27 2.80
N SER A 38 -19.15 -21.59 2.90
CA SER A 38 -19.16 -22.27 4.19
C SER A 38 -18.07 -21.64 5.05
N SER A 39 -18.43 -21.07 6.20
CA SER A 39 -17.47 -20.54 7.16
C SER A 39 -16.50 -21.64 7.56
N ASN A 40 -15.29 -21.64 6.99
CA ASN A 40 -14.20 -22.48 7.46
C ASN A 40 -13.76 -21.89 8.82
N PRO A 41 -13.98 -22.59 9.96
CA PRO A 41 -13.68 -22.05 11.30
C PRO A 41 -12.18 -21.99 11.60
N SER A 42 -11.32 -22.17 10.61
CA SER A 42 -9.88 -22.20 10.78
C SER A 42 -9.34 -20.79 11.00
N ASN A 43 -9.18 -20.42 12.27
CA ASN A 43 -8.45 -19.25 12.80
C ASN A 43 -6.95 -19.30 12.44
N THR A 44 -6.65 -19.41 11.14
CA THR A 44 -5.31 -19.47 10.58
C THR A 44 -4.57 -18.18 10.87
N GLU A 45 -3.25 -18.23 10.95
CA GLU A 45 -2.41 -17.05 11.20
C GLU A 45 -2.69 -15.92 10.20
N LYS A 46 -2.84 -16.25 8.92
CA LYS A 46 -3.21 -15.27 7.88
C LYS A 46 -4.55 -14.59 8.11
N GLN A 47 -5.54 -15.30 8.68
CA GLN A 47 -6.82 -14.69 9.03
C GLN A 47 -6.71 -13.77 10.24
N LYS A 48 -5.87 -14.13 11.22
CA LYS A 48 -5.56 -13.27 12.37
C LYS A 48 -4.87 -11.99 11.91
N GLU A 49 -3.80 -12.11 11.12
CA GLU A 49 -3.07 -10.97 10.55
C GLU A 49 -4.00 -10.01 9.77
N ASN A 50 -4.85 -10.55 8.89
CA ASN A 50 -5.80 -9.72 8.14
C ASN A 50 -6.83 -9.03 9.04
N ARG A 51 -7.33 -9.72 10.08
CA ARG A 51 -8.27 -9.14 11.05
C ARG A 51 -7.59 -8.05 11.87
N ASP A 52 -6.35 -8.25 12.28
CA ASP A 52 -5.60 -7.31 13.09
C ASP A 52 -5.26 -6.06 12.25
N LEU A 53 -4.87 -6.23 10.98
CA LEU A 53 -4.70 -5.14 10.01
C LEU A 53 -5.99 -4.37 9.79
N PHE A 54 -7.12 -5.06 9.60
CA PHE A 54 -8.41 -4.41 9.45
C PHE A 54 -8.81 -3.64 10.71
N GLY A 55 -8.59 -4.23 11.89
CA GLY A 55 -8.84 -3.57 13.18
C GLY A 55 -7.97 -2.32 13.36
N ALA A 56 -6.68 -2.39 13.02
CA ALA A 56 -5.78 -1.25 13.05
C ALA A 56 -6.23 -0.15 12.08
N ALA A 57 -6.56 -0.51 10.84
CA ALA A 57 -7.04 0.42 9.82
C ALA A 57 -8.37 1.09 10.19
N SER A 58 -9.30 0.33 10.78
CA SER A 58 -10.63 0.83 11.16
C SER A 58 -10.56 1.86 12.30
N LYS A 59 -9.56 1.76 13.20
CA LYS A 59 -9.37 2.73 14.30
C LYS A 59 -9.15 4.16 13.82
N TYR A 60 -8.57 4.36 12.63
CA TYR A 60 -8.40 5.70 12.06
C TYR A 60 -9.73 6.43 11.87
N TYR A 61 -10.80 5.72 11.52
CA TYR A 61 -12.12 6.34 11.33
C TYR A 61 -12.70 6.92 12.63
N ASN A 62 -12.32 6.39 13.79
CA ASN A 62 -12.76 6.87 15.09
C ASN A 62 -12.11 8.21 15.48
N LEU A 63 -11.00 8.59 14.82
CA LEU A 63 -10.32 9.86 15.04
C LEU A 63 -10.93 11.02 14.24
N LEU A 64 -11.84 10.71 13.32
CA LEU A 64 -12.46 11.68 12.42
C LEU A 64 -13.54 12.48 13.13
N THR A 65 -13.57 13.79 12.88
CA THR A 65 -14.73 14.64 13.15
C THR A 65 -15.85 14.36 12.14
N ASP A 66 -17.06 14.87 12.37
CA ASP A 66 -18.15 14.75 11.38
C ASP A 66 -17.81 15.43 10.06
N TYR A 67 -17.13 16.59 10.12
CA TYR A 67 -16.64 17.28 8.94
C TYR A 67 -15.63 16.44 8.14
N ASP A 68 -14.70 15.76 8.82
CA ASP A 68 -13.77 14.84 8.14
C ASP A 68 -14.51 13.64 7.54
N ARG A 69 -15.51 13.09 8.25
CA ARG A 69 -16.31 11.94 7.75
C ARG A 69 -17.07 12.29 6.48
N GLU A 70 -17.64 13.49 6.41
CA GLU A 70 -18.26 13.99 5.18
C GLU A 70 -17.25 14.12 4.05
N ALA A 71 -16.06 14.67 4.33
CA ALA A 71 -15.00 14.79 3.34
C ALA A 71 -14.58 13.42 2.77
N TRP A 72 -14.52 12.39 3.62
CA TRP A 72 -14.29 11.01 3.17
C TRP A 72 -15.47 10.44 2.37
N ASN A 73 -16.71 10.77 2.73
CA ASN A 73 -17.89 10.36 1.96
C ASN A 73 -17.95 11.02 0.58
N ARG A 74 -17.40 12.23 0.39
CA ARG A 74 -17.28 12.87 -0.93
C ARG A 74 -16.35 12.13 -1.88
N ILE A 75 -15.34 11.44 -1.35
CA ILE A 75 -14.45 10.55 -2.13
C ILE A 75 -15.17 9.23 -2.47
N ALA A 76 -16.07 8.79 -1.61
CA ALA A 76 -16.69 7.49 -1.73
C ALA A 76 -17.61 7.41 -2.96
N GLY A 77 -17.36 6.42 -3.82
CA GLY A 77 -18.22 6.12 -4.96
C GLY A 77 -19.56 5.50 -4.54
N ARG A 78 -20.43 5.28 -5.53
CA ARG A 78 -21.75 4.67 -5.31
C ARG A 78 -21.62 3.33 -4.56
N GLY A 79 -22.40 3.17 -3.50
CA GLY A 79 -22.45 1.94 -2.70
C GLY A 79 -21.29 1.75 -1.71
N VAL A 80 -20.37 2.71 -1.62
CA VAL A 80 -19.23 2.68 -0.70
C VAL A 80 -19.35 3.85 0.28
N THR A 81 -18.93 3.66 1.54
CA THR A 81 -18.86 4.75 2.53
C THR A 81 -17.43 5.27 2.64
N GLY A 82 -17.26 6.50 3.13
CA GLY A 82 -15.94 7.05 3.44
C GLY A 82 -15.14 6.16 4.40
N HIS A 83 -15.83 5.47 5.32
CA HIS A 83 -15.22 4.45 6.20
C HIS A 83 -14.54 3.33 5.41
N ASN A 84 -15.21 2.81 4.39
CA ASN A 84 -14.68 1.73 3.56
C ASN A 84 -13.48 2.20 2.74
N VAL A 85 -13.51 3.44 2.23
CA VAL A 85 -12.39 4.03 1.49
C VAL A 85 -11.17 4.19 2.39
N LEU A 86 -11.31 4.88 3.52
CA LEU A 86 -10.22 5.09 4.47
C LEU A 86 -9.64 3.75 4.95
N THR A 87 -10.50 2.82 5.37
CA THR A 87 -10.05 1.51 5.87
C THR A 87 -9.29 0.75 4.81
N LYS A 88 -9.70 0.81 3.54
CA LYS A 88 -8.98 0.17 2.43
C LYS A 88 -7.59 0.79 2.22
N LEU A 89 -7.50 2.12 2.20
CA LEU A 89 -6.22 2.83 2.04
C LEU A 89 -5.27 2.54 3.19
N ALA A 90 -5.73 2.73 4.43
CA ALA A 90 -4.94 2.50 5.62
C ALA A 90 -4.48 1.04 5.72
N ARG A 91 -5.37 0.07 5.49
CA ARG A 91 -5.01 -1.36 5.51
C ARG A 91 -3.96 -1.69 4.45
N ASN A 92 -4.11 -1.18 3.23
CA ASN A 92 -3.14 -1.43 2.17
C ASN A 92 -1.78 -0.84 2.55
N SER A 93 -1.73 0.40 3.06
CA SER A 93 -0.49 1.04 3.50
C SER A 93 0.18 0.30 4.66
N LEU A 94 -0.59 -0.05 5.69
CA LEU A 94 -0.10 -0.83 6.84
C LEU A 94 0.46 -2.19 6.41
N LYS A 95 -0.18 -2.85 5.44
CA LYS A 95 0.27 -4.14 4.93
C LYS A 95 1.60 -4.06 4.20
N GLU A 96 1.80 -3.04 3.36
CA GLU A 96 2.97 -2.96 2.49
C GLU A 96 4.13 -2.15 3.11
N THR A 97 3.82 -1.19 3.98
CA THR A 97 4.81 -0.26 4.56
C THR A 97 4.91 -0.33 6.08
N GLY A 98 3.93 -0.93 6.76
CA GLY A 98 3.86 -0.97 8.22
C GLY A 98 3.31 0.31 8.86
N ASP A 99 3.01 1.34 8.06
CA ASP A 99 2.58 2.65 8.55
C ASP A 99 1.45 3.25 7.71
N PHE A 100 0.69 4.18 8.30
CA PHE A 100 -0.26 5.05 7.61
C PHE A 100 -0.47 6.35 8.41
N ALA A 101 -0.29 7.49 7.75
CA ALA A 101 -0.56 8.80 8.35
C ALA A 101 -1.94 9.32 7.94
N LEU A 102 -2.87 9.37 8.89
CA LEU A 102 -4.16 10.01 8.69
C LEU A 102 -4.03 11.51 8.92
N VAL A 103 -4.53 12.31 7.98
CA VAL A 103 -4.79 13.75 8.15
C VAL A 103 -6.22 13.92 8.66
N HIS A 104 -6.41 14.52 9.83
CA HIS A 104 -7.73 14.61 10.48
C HIS A 104 -7.89 15.89 11.31
N ASN A 105 -9.11 16.11 11.81
CA ASN A 105 -9.51 17.29 12.56
C ASN A 105 -9.20 18.57 11.77
N LEU A 106 -9.59 18.55 10.49
CA LEU A 106 -9.27 19.62 9.57
C LEU A 106 -10.30 20.75 9.68
N TYR A 107 -9.84 21.99 9.69
CA TYR A 107 -10.70 23.16 9.60
C TYR A 107 -10.01 24.30 8.87
N ILE A 108 -10.82 25.23 8.36
CA ILE A 108 -10.35 26.43 7.66
C ILE A 108 -10.63 27.63 8.55
N ASP A 109 -9.64 28.49 8.70
CA ASP A 109 -9.80 29.78 9.34
C ASP A 109 -9.17 30.89 8.49
N ASN A 110 -9.29 32.13 8.94
CA ASN A 110 -8.72 33.31 8.28
C ASN A 110 -9.03 33.36 6.78
N LEU A 111 -10.28 33.04 6.46
CA LEU A 111 -10.82 33.09 5.11
C LEU A 111 -11.09 34.56 4.78
N VAL A 112 -10.17 35.14 4.03
CA VAL A 112 -10.18 36.55 3.58
C VAL A 112 -10.03 36.56 2.06
N PRO A 113 -10.29 37.69 1.38
CA PRO A 113 -10.08 37.76 -0.06
C PRO A 113 -8.69 37.25 -0.45
N GLU A 114 -8.65 36.36 -1.43
CA GLU A 114 -7.45 35.72 -1.99
C GLU A 114 -6.66 34.78 -1.05
N LYS A 115 -7.07 34.58 0.22
CA LYS A 115 -6.33 33.76 1.18
C LYS A 115 -7.23 32.91 2.07
N ALA A 116 -6.74 31.72 2.40
CA ALA A 116 -7.37 30.85 3.38
C ALA A 116 -6.27 30.12 4.15
N ARG A 117 -6.49 29.82 5.43
CA ARG A 117 -5.57 28.99 6.21
C ARG A 117 -6.23 27.67 6.57
N ILE A 118 -5.57 26.58 6.20
CA ILE A 118 -5.99 25.21 6.49
C ILE A 118 -5.21 24.73 7.70
N ASN A 119 -5.92 24.30 8.74
CA ASN A 119 -5.34 23.72 9.94
C ASN A 119 -5.73 22.24 10.06
N PHE A 120 -4.82 21.39 10.51
CA PHE A 120 -5.05 19.95 10.60
C PHE A 120 -4.06 19.23 11.54
N ASN A 121 -4.41 18.01 11.93
CA ASN A 121 -3.55 17.11 12.68
C ASN A 121 -3.14 15.90 11.82
N VAL A 122 -2.00 15.29 12.17
CA VAL A 122 -1.53 14.04 11.57
C VAL A 122 -1.20 12.99 12.63
N THR A 123 -1.45 11.71 12.30
CA THR A 123 -1.16 10.59 13.23
C THR A 123 0.31 10.15 13.23
N ALA A 124 1.08 10.56 12.23
CA ALA A 124 2.51 10.29 12.06
C ALA A 124 3.19 11.44 11.29
N ASP A 125 4.49 11.63 11.51
CA ASP A 125 5.30 12.58 10.75
C ASP A 125 5.35 12.16 9.28
N ILE A 126 5.03 13.08 8.36
CA ILE A 126 4.92 12.73 6.94
C ILE A 126 5.09 13.95 6.02
N ASP A 127 5.66 13.71 4.84
CA ASP A 127 5.65 14.68 3.74
C ASP A 127 4.33 14.52 2.95
N LEU A 128 3.56 15.60 2.85
CA LEU A 128 2.26 15.65 2.18
C LEU A 128 2.34 16.47 0.90
N LYS A 129 1.55 16.04 -0.08
CA LYS A 129 1.16 16.82 -1.25
C LYS A 129 -0.29 17.29 -1.07
N LEU A 130 -0.49 18.59 -1.03
CA LEU A 130 -1.81 19.21 -1.12
C LEU A 130 -2.16 19.42 -2.58
N THR A 131 -3.28 18.89 -3.04
CA THR A 131 -3.87 19.20 -4.34
C THR A 131 -5.10 20.08 -4.11
N LEU A 132 -5.07 21.30 -4.66
CA LEU A 132 -6.16 22.27 -4.62
C LEU A 132 -6.75 22.43 -6.02
N THR A 133 -8.06 22.26 -6.14
CA THR A 133 -8.80 22.43 -7.40
C THR A 133 -9.78 23.58 -7.24
N ASP A 134 -9.63 24.59 -8.09
CA ASP A 134 -10.63 25.62 -8.34
C ASP A 134 -11.73 25.02 -9.23
N ILE A 135 -12.91 24.76 -8.66
CA ILE A 135 -13.98 24.04 -9.34
C ILE A 135 -14.56 24.87 -10.48
N LYS A 136 -14.65 26.19 -10.30
CA LYS A 136 -15.23 27.11 -11.26
C LYS A 136 -14.34 27.30 -12.48
N ASN A 137 -13.03 27.38 -12.26
CA ASN A 137 -12.06 27.66 -13.31
C ASN A 137 -11.30 26.42 -13.82
N ASP A 138 -11.61 25.23 -13.27
CA ASP A 138 -10.92 23.96 -13.53
C ASP A 138 -9.38 24.07 -13.43
N LYS A 139 -8.91 24.85 -12.45
CA LYS A 139 -7.48 25.05 -12.21
C LYS A 139 -6.99 24.21 -11.05
N ILE A 140 -5.95 23.43 -11.28
CA ILE A 140 -5.31 22.59 -10.26
C ILE A 140 -3.99 23.22 -9.84
N LYS A 141 -3.79 23.40 -8.53
CA LYS A 141 -2.52 23.79 -7.91
C LYS A 141 -2.08 22.68 -6.96
N THR A 142 -0.77 22.44 -6.88
CA THR A 142 -0.21 21.46 -5.95
C THR A 142 0.89 22.05 -5.10
N TYR A 143 0.96 21.63 -3.83
CA TYR A 143 1.91 22.13 -2.86
C TYR A 143 2.51 20.96 -2.08
N SER A 144 3.82 21.04 -1.79
CA SER A 144 4.50 20.08 -0.94
C SER A 144 4.74 20.70 0.43
N LEU A 145 4.45 19.96 1.50
CA LEU A 145 4.63 20.40 2.87
C LEU A 145 5.01 19.24 3.79
N LYS A 146 5.67 19.56 4.89
CA LYS A 146 6.00 18.59 5.94
C LYS A 146 5.01 18.74 7.09
N ALA A 147 4.39 17.64 7.49
CA ALA A 147 3.49 17.61 8.64
C ALA A 147 4.12 16.84 9.79
N ARG A 148 3.89 17.33 11.02
CA ARG A 148 4.44 16.78 12.25
C ARG A 148 3.32 16.27 13.16
N LYS A 149 3.54 15.10 13.73
CA LYS A 149 2.67 14.50 14.74
C LYS A 149 2.68 15.34 16.01
N ASN A 150 1.59 15.31 16.76
CA ASN A 150 1.42 15.99 18.07
C ASN A 150 1.56 17.52 17.99
N GLN A 151 1.38 18.10 16.80
CA GLN A 151 1.37 19.54 16.58
C GLN A 151 0.20 19.88 15.66
N LEU A 152 -0.39 21.05 15.88
CA LEU A 152 -1.34 21.62 14.93
C LEU A 152 -0.56 22.09 13.71
N ASN A 153 -0.81 21.47 12.55
CA ASN A 153 -0.20 21.84 11.29
C ASN A 153 -1.07 22.89 10.61
N SER A 154 -0.44 23.87 9.96
CA SER A 154 -1.13 24.96 9.28
C SER A 154 -0.51 25.22 7.91
N PHE A 155 -1.34 25.47 6.90
CA PHE A 155 -0.93 25.85 5.56
C PHE A 155 -1.78 27.02 5.04
N THR A 156 -1.12 28.08 4.59
CA THR A 156 -1.80 29.27 4.06
C THR A 156 -1.86 29.21 2.54
N LEU A 157 -3.07 29.16 2.01
CA LEU A 157 -3.36 29.39 0.60
C LEU A 157 -3.33 30.88 0.29
N SER A 158 -2.83 31.22 -0.89
CA SER A 158 -2.75 32.59 -1.40
C SER A 158 -3.08 32.62 -2.88
N ASN A 159 -3.48 33.79 -3.38
CA ASN A 159 -3.90 34.01 -4.77
C ASN A 159 -5.10 33.12 -5.13
N LEU A 160 -6.09 33.07 -4.23
CA LEU A 160 -7.41 32.49 -4.51
C LEU A 160 -8.21 33.49 -5.34
N ASN A 161 -9.01 32.99 -6.27
CA ASN A 161 -9.98 33.79 -6.99
C ASN A 161 -11.17 34.04 -6.06
N SER A 162 -11.65 35.27 -6.00
CA SER A 162 -12.87 35.62 -5.27
C SER A 162 -14.07 34.84 -5.82
N GLU A 163 -15.05 34.59 -4.96
CA GLU A 163 -16.32 33.93 -5.31
C GLU A 163 -16.14 32.61 -6.10
N SER A 164 -15.11 31.84 -5.74
CA SER A 164 -14.80 30.55 -6.35
C SER A 164 -14.89 29.44 -5.31
N GLU A 165 -15.50 28.32 -5.70
CA GLU A 165 -15.54 27.09 -4.88
C GLU A 165 -14.23 26.32 -5.10
N TYR A 166 -13.57 25.99 -4.02
CA TYR A 166 -12.34 25.21 -3.99
C TYR A 166 -12.60 23.85 -3.39
N SER A 167 -11.95 22.82 -3.94
CA SER A 167 -11.80 21.52 -3.28
C SER A 167 -10.34 21.19 -3.07
N PHE A 168 -10.02 20.44 -2.01
CA PHE A 168 -8.66 20.01 -1.78
C PHE A 168 -8.55 18.68 -1.04
N ILE A 169 -7.40 18.03 -1.24
CA ILE A 169 -7.02 16.78 -0.59
C ILE A 169 -5.52 16.78 -0.28
N PHE A 170 -5.14 16.20 0.86
CA PHE A 170 -3.76 15.87 1.17
C PHE A 170 -3.50 14.40 0.88
N GLU A 171 -2.39 14.12 0.20
CA GLU A 171 -1.94 12.76 -0.09
C GLU A 171 -0.43 12.64 0.07
N SER A 172 0.04 11.49 0.52
CA SER A 172 1.44 11.11 0.51
C SER A 172 1.56 9.79 -0.22
N GLU A 173 2.46 9.74 -1.19
CA GLU A 173 2.71 8.55 -1.99
C GLU A 173 4.12 8.04 -1.70
N LYS A 174 4.24 6.72 -1.54
CA LYS A 174 5.52 6.03 -1.55
C LYS A 174 5.55 5.10 -2.76
N ILE A 175 6.65 5.13 -3.50
CA ILE A 175 6.89 4.11 -4.52
C ILE A 175 7.20 2.81 -3.78
N LEU A 176 6.37 1.77 -4.01
CA LEU A 176 6.63 0.44 -3.50
C LEU A 176 7.82 -0.14 -4.25
N SER A 177 9.00 0.00 -3.66
CA SER A 177 10.15 -0.85 -3.99
C SER A 177 10.05 -2.25 -3.34
N ASN A 178 9.02 -2.48 -2.51
CA ASN A 178 8.92 -3.64 -1.62
C ASN A 178 7.81 -4.59 -2.07
N PHE A 179 8.17 -5.44 -3.01
CA PHE A 179 7.51 -6.74 -3.14
C PHE A 179 7.62 -7.51 -1.82
N SER A 180 6.52 -8.05 -1.31
CA SER A 180 6.43 -8.82 -0.06
C SER A 180 7.32 -10.08 0.00
N GLY A 181 7.83 -10.54 -1.13
CA GLY A 181 8.86 -11.55 -1.17
C GLY A 181 10.22 -10.95 -0.82
N LYS A 182 10.98 -11.65 0.02
CA LYS A 182 12.35 -11.27 0.38
C LYS A 182 13.33 -12.23 -0.26
N LEU A 183 14.48 -11.69 -0.68
CA LEU A 183 15.65 -12.49 -0.98
C LEU A 183 16.51 -12.48 0.28
N ILE A 184 16.75 -13.65 0.88
CA ILE A 184 17.55 -13.78 2.10
C ILE A 184 18.84 -14.54 1.80
N GLN A 185 19.90 -14.23 2.53
CA GLN A 185 21.11 -15.08 2.55
C GLN A 185 20.83 -16.35 3.34
N ALA A 186 21.29 -17.48 2.82
CA ALA A 186 21.18 -18.78 3.47
C ALA A 186 22.55 -19.19 4.01
N GLY A 187 22.75 -19.05 5.32
CA GLY A 187 24.02 -19.32 6.00
C GLY A 187 24.32 -18.28 7.06
N ASP A 188 25.51 -18.35 7.65
CA ASP A 188 25.95 -17.36 8.64
C ASP A 188 26.09 -15.98 7.99
N ILE A 189 25.58 -14.97 8.70
CA ILE A 189 25.65 -13.57 8.26
C ILE A 189 27.06 -13.10 8.57
N THR A 190 27.87 -12.93 7.52
CA THR A 190 29.17 -12.28 7.64
C THR A 190 29.00 -10.78 7.43
N THR A 191 29.53 -9.98 8.35
CA THR A 191 29.64 -8.52 8.21
C THR A 191 31.08 -8.19 7.87
N GLY A 192 31.29 -7.50 6.76
CA GLY A 192 32.62 -7.08 6.33
C GLY A 192 32.58 -5.91 5.34
N ASP A 193 33.76 -5.53 4.83
CA ASP A 193 33.94 -4.34 4.01
C ASP A 193 33.47 -4.51 2.55
N PHE A 194 33.15 -5.74 2.14
CA PHE A 194 32.71 -6.04 0.79
C PHE A 194 31.18 -6.15 0.71
N PHE A 195 30.61 -5.85 -0.46
CA PHE A 195 29.18 -6.00 -0.69
C PHE A 195 28.86 -6.41 -2.13
N ILE A 196 27.70 -7.05 -2.27
CA ILE A 196 27.03 -7.28 -3.56
C ILE A 196 25.57 -6.85 -3.42
N ASN A 197 25.12 -5.99 -4.33
CA ASN A 197 23.72 -5.66 -4.52
C ASN A 197 23.11 -6.65 -5.51
N TYR A 198 22.21 -7.49 -5.01
CA TYR A 198 21.40 -8.40 -5.80
C TYR A 198 20.06 -7.80 -6.14
N GLY A 199 19.47 -8.29 -7.22
CA GLY A 199 18.03 -8.20 -7.36
C GLY A 199 17.43 -9.36 -8.13
N LEU A 200 16.23 -9.71 -7.68
CA LEU A 200 15.48 -10.87 -8.11
C LEU A 200 14.27 -10.42 -8.92
N LEU A 201 14.29 -10.73 -10.21
CA LEU A 201 13.15 -10.55 -11.09
C LEU A 201 12.25 -11.79 -11.02
N CYS A 202 11.02 -11.59 -10.57
CA CYS A 202 9.97 -12.59 -10.47
C CYS A 202 8.94 -12.36 -11.59
N ILE A 203 8.63 -13.39 -12.37
CA ILE A 203 7.67 -13.32 -13.48
C ILE A 203 6.56 -14.37 -13.29
N ASN A 204 5.30 -13.95 -13.32
CA ASN A 204 4.16 -14.86 -13.23
C ASN A 204 3.68 -15.32 -14.62
N LYS A 205 2.73 -16.27 -14.65
CA LYS A 205 2.09 -16.78 -15.88
C LYS A 205 1.46 -15.70 -16.76
N THR A 206 1.02 -14.58 -16.21
CA THR A 206 0.39 -13.50 -16.97
C THR A 206 1.42 -12.50 -17.51
N GLY A 207 2.71 -12.69 -17.22
CA GLY A 207 3.79 -11.78 -17.65
C GLY A 207 3.98 -10.58 -16.73
N GLU A 208 3.37 -10.56 -15.54
CA GLU A 208 3.63 -9.53 -14.53
C GLU A 208 5.05 -9.72 -13.97
N GLU A 209 5.81 -8.63 -13.96
CA GLU A 209 7.18 -8.59 -13.48
C GLU A 209 7.25 -7.87 -12.13
N LYS A 210 7.96 -8.47 -11.17
CA LYS A 210 8.26 -7.85 -9.87
C LYS A 210 9.74 -7.97 -9.58
N LEU A 211 10.30 -6.93 -8.98
CA LEU A 211 11.71 -6.83 -8.67
C LEU A 211 11.93 -6.68 -7.17
N ILE A 212 12.87 -7.45 -6.64
CA ILE A 212 13.28 -7.43 -5.24
C ILE A 212 14.74 -7.04 -5.22
N TYR A 213 15.14 -6.13 -4.33
CA TYR A 213 16.53 -5.78 -4.13
C TYR A 213 17.02 -6.31 -2.78
N GLN A 214 18.26 -6.79 -2.74
CA GLN A 214 18.92 -7.22 -1.51
C GLN A 214 20.41 -6.89 -1.57
N LYS A 215 20.88 -6.11 -0.60
CA LYS A 215 22.32 -5.93 -0.36
C LYS A 215 22.81 -7.06 0.55
N ILE A 216 23.90 -7.70 0.18
CA ILE A 216 24.63 -8.66 1.01
C ILE A 216 26.01 -8.09 1.30
N GLU A 217 26.41 -8.09 2.57
CA GLU A 217 27.75 -7.73 3.02
C GLU A 217 28.57 -9.01 3.21
N LEU A 218 29.88 -8.92 2.97
CA LEU A 218 30.81 -10.05 2.89
C LEU A 218 32.13 -9.67 3.56
N ASP A 219 32.80 -10.66 4.16
CA ASP A 219 34.10 -10.53 4.81
C ASP A 219 35.26 -10.97 3.90
N ASN A 220 36.45 -11.12 4.49
CA ASN A 220 37.72 -11.36 3.76
C ASN A 220 37.76 -12.68 2.97
N ASP A 221 36.87 -13.64 3.24
CA ASP A 221 36.76 -14.89 2.48
C ASP A 221 35.90 -14.67 1.23
N THR A 222 36.53 -14.03 0.24
CA THR A 222 35.91 -13.60 -1.02
C THR A 222 35.14 -14.74 -1.71
N ILE A 223 33.95 -14.41 -2.22
CA ILE A 223 33.07 -15.28 -3.02
C ILE A 223 33.82 -16.07 -4.10
N ASN A 224 33.71 -17.40 -4.05
CA ASN A 224 34.34 -18.31 -5.01
C ASN A 224 33.56 -19.64 -5.12
N GLU A 225 34.05 -20.58 -5.92
CA GLU A 225 33.41 -21.88 -6.15
C GLU A 225 33.25 -22.73 -4.87
N ASN A 226 34.20 -22.61 -3.93
CA ASN A 226 34.18 -23.32 -2.65
C ASN A 226 33.42 -22.56 -1.57
N ASN A 227 33.23 -21.24 -1.72
CA ASN A 227 32.49 -20.39 -0.81
C ASN A 227 31.48 -19.49 -1.55
N PRO A 228 30.36 -20.04 -2.05
CA PRO A 228 29.36 -19.26 -2.77
C PRO A 228 28.41 -18.52 -1.81
N VAL A 229 27.95 -17.34 -2.22
CA VAL A 229 26.83 -16.65 -1.56
C VAL A 229 25.54 -17.38 -1.90
N LYS A 230 24.98 -18.05 -0.90
CA LYS A 230 23.72 -18.79 -1.05
C LYS A 230 22.56 -17.85 -0.74
N LEU A 231 21.60 -17.78 -1.65
CA LEU A 231 20.43 -16.92 -1.54
C LEU A 231 19.16 -17.76 -1.66
N LYS A 232 18.15 -17.43 -0.87
CA LYS A 232 16.85 -18.09 -0.89
C LYS A 232 15.76 -17.05 -1.00
N TYR A 233 14.81 -17.30 -1.88
CA TYR A 233 13.60 -16.50 -1.93
C TYR A 233 12.58 -16.99 -0.90
N GLN A 234 12.06 -16.05 -0.12
CA GLN A 234 10.95 -16.25 0.81
C GLN A 234 9.81 -15.31 0.41
N GLY A 235 8.80 -15.85 -0.27
CA GLY A 235 7.64 -15.05 -0.67
C GLY A 235 6.54 -15.89 -1.32
N PHE A 236 5.59 -15.22 -1.98
CA PHE A 236 4.43 -15.87 -2.58
C PHE A 236 4.83 -16.80 -3.75
N LYS A 237 4.20 -17.98 -3.81
CA LYS A 237 4.39 -19.00 -4.85
C LYS A 237 3.65 -18.71 -6.17
N THR A 238 3.16 -17.49 -6.35
CA THR A 238 2.36 -17.09 -7.52
C THR A 238 3.19 -16.77 -8.76
N PHE A 239 4.53 -16.77 -8.63
CA PHE A 239 5.47 -16.54 -9.72
C PHE A 239 6.04 -17.87 -10.22
N ASP A 240 6.28 -17.92 -11.52
CA ASP A 240 6.66 -19.14 -12.23
C ASP A 240 8.13 -19.13 -12.66
N LYS A 241 8.73 -17.94 -12.82
CA LYS A 241 10.13 -17.78 -13.23
C LYS A 241 10.82 -16.76 -12.35
N PHE A 242 12.06 -17.07 -11.97
CA PHE A 242 12.90 -16.23 -11.14
C PHE A 242 14.27 -16.05 -11.77
N TYR A 243 14.74 -14.82 -11.84
CA TYR A 243 16.02 -14.44 -12.42
C TYR A 243 16.80 -13.59 -11.43
N LEU A 244 17.97 -14.06 -11.01
CA LEU A 244 18.82 -13.36 -10.07
C LEU A 244 19.91 -12.58 -10.82
N TYR A 245 20.08 -11.32 -10.46
CA TYR A 245 21.04 -10.39 -11.05
C TYR A 245 21.97 -9.80 -9.99
N ARG A 246 23.24 -9.56 -10.37
CA ARG A 246 24.14 -8.62 -9.68
C ARG A 246 23.98 -7.24 -10.30
N PHE A 247 23.73 -6.23 -9.47
CA PHE A 247 23.54 -4.84 -9.88
C PHE A 247 24.78 -3.98 -9.69
N SER A 248 25.46 -4.16 -8.56
CA SER A 248 26.69 -3.46 -8.24
C SER A 248 27.39 -4.18 -7.09
N ASN A 249 28.71 -4.04 -7.02
CA ASN A 249 29.53 -4.64 -5.99
C ASN A 249 30.86 -3.88 -5.90
N ASN A 250 31.56 -3.97 -4.77
CA ASN A 250 32.92 -3.45 -4.61
C ASN A 250 33.99 -4.56 -4.68
N LEU A 251 33.63 -5.71 -5.27
CA LEU A 251 34.48 -6.90 -5.44
C LEU A 251 35.04 -7.03 -6.87
N GLY A 252 34.68 -6.13 -7.79
CA GLY A 252 35.11 -6.20 -9.19
C GLY A 252 34.44 -7.31 -10.01
N LEU A 253 33.36 -7.90 -9.52
CA LEU A 253 32.60 -8.94 -10.24
C LEU A 253 31.78 -8.33 -11.37
N ASN A 254 31.63 -9.09 -12.47
CA ASN A 254 30.75 -8.70 -13.57
C ASN A 254 29.28 -8.63 -13.13
N GLU A 255 28.62 -7.52 -13.46
CA GLU A 255 27.19 -7.28 -13.24
C GLU A 255 26.33 -7.95 -14.32
N GLY A 256 25.11 -8.33 -13.95
CA GLY A 256 24.15 -8.97 -14.84
C GLY A 256 23.53 -10.24 -14.27
N LEU A 257 22.90 -11.03 -15.14
CA LEU A 257 22.19 -12.27 -14.82
C LEU A 257 23.19 -13.35 -14.41
N ILE A 258 22.95 -13.97 -13.26
CA ILE A 258 23.84 -14.98 -12.68
C ILE A 258 23.15 -16.32 -12.46
N ALA A 259 21.84 -16.33 -12.20
CA ALA A 259 21.12 -17.57 -11.94
C ALA A 259 19.63 -17.47 -12.31
N LYS A 260 19.02 -18.63 -12.52
CA LYS A 260 17.58 -18.79 -12.80
C LYS A 260 17.02 -19.87 -11.89
N ALA A 261 15.79 -19.71 -11.43
CA ALA A 261 15.08 -20.73 -10.67
C ALA A 261 13.61 -20.81 -11.07
N ILE A 262 13.01 -21.98 -10.83
CA ILE A 262 11.60 -22.30 -11.05
C ILE A 262 11.07 -22.95 -9.75
N PRO A 263 9.82 -22.70 -9.33
CA PRO A 263 9.23 -23.37 -8.16
C PRO A 263 9.37 -24.90 -8.22
N PRO A 264 9.42 -25.62 -7.07
CA PRO A 264 9.06 -25.16 -5.72
C PRO A 264 10.23 -24.68 -4.85
N GLN A 265 11.49 -24.93 -5.26
CA GLN A 265 12.68 -24.51 -4.52
C GLN A 265 13.36 -23.36 -5.25
N ILE A 266 13.31 -22.17 -4.66
CA ILE A 266 13.85 -20.95 -5.24
C ILE A 266 15.09 -20.57 -4.43
N VAL A 267 16.19 -21.24 -4.78
CA VAL A 267 17.51 -21.10 -4.16
C VAL A 267 18.51 -20.77 -5.25
N PHE A 268 19.48 -19.91 -4.94
CA PHE A 268 20.53 -19.48 -5.83
C PHE A 268 21.87 -19.61 -5.13
N ASN A 269 22.91 -19.94 -5.88
CA ASN A 269 24.29 -19.93 -5.41
C ASN A 269 25.07 -19.03 -6.35
N ASP A 270 25.66 -17.97 -5.80
CA ASP A 270 26.58 -17.11 -6.54
C ASP A 270 28.02 -17.48 -6.14
N SER A 271 28.80 -17.98 -7.08
CA SER A 271 30.22 -18.32 -6.89
C SER A 271 31.18 -17.26 -7.44
N GLY A 272 30.67 -16.09 -7.87
CA GLY A 272 31.47 -15.07 -8.55
C GLY A 272 31.68 -15.31 -10.05
N ALA A 273 31.03 -16.34 -10.62
CA ALA A 273 31.09 -16.63 -12.05
C ALA A 273 30.67 -15.44 -12.93
N LYS A 274 31.15 -15.39 -14.19
CA LYS A 274 30.81 -14.29 -15.10
C LYS A 274 29.29 -14.23 -15.36
N ALA A 275 28.72 -13.04 -15.20
CA ALA A 275 27.33 -12.78 -15.54
C ALA A 275 27.13 -12.81 -17.07
N ILE A 276 25.98 -13.30 -17.52
CA ILE A 276 25.74 -13.63 -18.94
C ILE A 276 24.84 -12.63 -19.69
N LYS A 277 24.12 -11.75 -18.97
CA LYS A 277 23.21 -10.78 -19.60
C LYS A 277 23.02 -9.55 -18.72
N LYS A 278 23.05 -8.34 -19.28
CA LYS A 278 22.76 -7.11 -18.53
C LYS A 278 21.32 -7.10 -18.00
N PHE A 279 21.10 -6.47 -16.85
CA PHE A 279 19.78 -6.30 -16.26
C PHE A 279 18.87 -5.45 -17.18
N PRO A 280 17.60 -5.86 -17.43
CA PRO A 280 16.71 -5.16 -18.37
C PRO A 280 16.20 -3.79 -17.90
N GLY A 281 16.43 -3.38 -16.64
CA GLY A 281 16.02 -2.05 -16.14
C GLY A 281 14.51 -1.95 -15.93
N ILE A 282 13.99 -2.60 -14.88
CA ILE A 282 12.56 -2.55 -14.52
C ILE A 282 12.37 -1.52 -13.40
N GLU A 283 11.66 -0.43 -13.69
CA GLU A 283 11.19 0.53 -12.69
C GLU A 283 9.89 0.01 -12.06
N SER A 284 9.87 -0.16 -10.74
CA SER A 284 8.62 -0.46 -10.03
C SER A 284 7.78 0.82 -9.95
N ASN A 285 6.72 0.91 -10.77
CA ASN A 285 5.85 2.08 -10.84
C ASN A 285 4.65 2.01 -9.88
N GLU A 286 4.57 0.99 -9.02
CA GLU A 286 3.43 0.82 -8.12
C GLU A 286 3.54 1.81 -6.95
N LYS A 287 2.66 2.80 -6.94
CA LYS A 287 2.54 3.80 -5.89
C LYS A 287 1.55 3.33 -4.84
N ILE A 288 1.90 3.48 -3.58
CA ILE A 288 0.98 3.32 -2.46
C ILE A 288 0.77 4.63 -1.74
N ILE A 289 -0.48 4.91 -1.38
CA ILE A 289 -0.82 6.05 -0.55
C ILE A 289 -0.45 5.71 0.90
N THR A 290 0.54 6.41 1.45
CA THR A 290 1.02 6.25 2.83
C THR A 290 0.43 7.24 3.81
N GLY A 291 -0.26 8.28 3.30
CA GLY A 291 -1.06 9.17 4.12
C GLY A 291 -2.08 9.91 3.30
N SER A 292 -3.22 10.24 3.89
CA SER A 292 -4.33 10.84 3.14
C SER A 292 -5.33 11.57 4.04
N SER A 293 -6.10 12.48 3.42
CA SER A 293 -7.26 13.16 3.99
C SER A 293 -8.54 12.84 3.21
N GLY A 294 -9.69 13.26 3.74
CA GLY A 294 -10.91 13.37 2.94
C GLY A 294 -10.81 14.47 1.88
N LEU A 295 -11.83 14.57 1.00
CA LEU A 295 -11.96 15.64 0.01
C LEU A 295 -12.77 16.79 0.63
N TYR A 296 -12.10 17.89 0.94
CA TYR A 296 -12.70 19.07 1.56
C TYR A 296 -13.11 20.09 0.52
N ARG A 297 -14.02 20.98 0.90
CA ARG A 297 -14.49 22.08 0.04
C ARG A 297 -14.68 23.35 0.85
N PHE A 298 -14.47 24.49 0.21
CA PHE A 298 -14.76 25.81 0.76
C PHE A 298 -14.97 26.83 -0.35
N GLU A 299 -15.62 27.94 -0.05
CA GLU A 299 -15.81 29.04 -0.97
C GLU A 299 -14.89 30.20 -0.57
N SER A 300 -14.21 30.82 -1.53
CA SER A 300 -13.53 32.09 -1.29
C SER A 300 -14.53 33.24 -1.33
N PHE A 301 -14.37 34.18 -0.40
CA PHE A 301 -14.98 35.51 -0.51
C PHE A 301 -14.27 36.35 -1.56
#